data_AF-A0A2D4HNU9-F1
#
_entry.id   AF-A0A2D4HNU9-F1
#
_cell.length_a   1.000
_cell.length_b   1.000
_cell.length_c   1.000
_cell.angle_alpha   90.00
_cell.angle_beta   90.00
_cell.angle_gamma   90.00
#
_symmetry.space_group_name_H-M   'P 1'
#
loop_
_entity.id
_entity.type
_entity.pdbx_description
1 polymer ?
#
loop_
_entity_poly.entity_id
_entity_poly.type
_entity_poly.pdbx_seq_one_letter_code
_entity_poly.pdbx_strand_id
1 'polypeptide(L)'
;INQATLSGCIDVIVVRQQDGKYLCSPFHVRFGKLGVLRSKEKVIDIEINGEAVDLHMKLGDNGEAFFVQETEEKFENVPAYLATSPIPTEDQFFKGNDDNLMKSGENETI
;
A
#
# COMPACT_ATOMS: atom_id res chain seq x y z
N ILE A 1 26.30 -11.41 9.32
CA ILE A 1 24.83 -11.26 9.25
C ILE A 1 24.46 -10.84 7.83
N ASN A 2 23.46 -11.44 7.20
CA ASN A 2 23.03 -11.06 5.85
C ASN A 2 22.12 -9.84 5.95
N GLN A 3 22.42 -8.75 5.25
CA GLN A 3 21.55 -7.57 5.26
C GLN A 3 20.13 -7.87 4.71
N ALA A 4 19.99 -8.88 3.83
CA ALA A 4 18.69 -9.29 3.30
C ALA A 4 17.79 -9.99 4.33
N THR A 5 18.32 -10.34 5.52
CA THR A 5 17.54 -10.98 6.59
C THR A 5 17.25 -10.04 7.76
N LEU A 6 17.60 -8.75 7.65
CA LEU A 6 17.34 -7.77 8.71
C LEU A 6 15.99 -7.08 8.46
N SER A 7 15.10 -7.18 9.44
CA SER A 7 13.91 -6.34 9.55
C SER A 7 14.15 -5.23 10.57
N GLY A 8 13.62 -4.04 10.32
CA GLY A 8 13.72 -2.92 11.23
C GLY A 8 13.27 -1.61 10.60
N CYS A 9 13.30 -0.56 11.40
CA CYS A 9 13.02 0.81 10.98
C CYS A 9 14.10 1.75 11.51
N ILE A 10 14.21 2.93 10.90
CA ILE A 10 15.01 4.02 11.45
C ILE A 10 14.15 4.90 12.35
N ASP A 11 14.80 5.60 13.28
CA ASP A 11 14.14 6.62 14.08
C ASP A 11 13.66 7.76 13.19
N VAL A 12 12.41 8.19 13.41
CA VAL A 12 11.80 9.33 12.73
C VAL A 12 11.65 10.49 13.70
N ILE A 13 12.15 11.65 13.29
CA ILE A 13 11.98 12.91 14.03
C ILE A 13 10.99 13.77 13.26
N VAL A 14 9.98 14.29 13.95
CA VAL A 14 8.95 15.17 13.38
C VAL A 14 8.99 16.52 14.08
N VAL A 15 9.01 17.62 13.32
CA VAL A 15 9.09 18.99 13.83
C VAL A 15 7.94 19.82 13.28
N ARG A 16 7.19 20.47 14.18
CA ARG A 16 6.17 21.46 13.84
C ARG A 16 6.82 22.78 13.44
N GLN A 17 6.50 23.24 12.24
CA GLN A 17 6.97 24.50 11.66
C GLN A 17 6.14 25.69 12.15
N GLN A 18 6.62 26.92 11.91
CA GLN A 18 5.93 28.16 12.33
C GLN A 18 4.55 28.32 11.68
N ASP A 19 4.39 27.82 10.45
CA ASP A 19 3.12 27.83 9.70
C ASP A 19 2.15 26.73 10.15
N GLY A 20 2.53 25.93 11.15
CA GLY A 20 1.73 24.82 11.67
C GLY A 20 1.89 23.49 10.93
N LYS A 21 2.63 23.44 9.81
CA LYS A 21 2.93 22.19 9.11
C LYS A 21 3.94 21.34 9.89
N TYR A 22 3.99 20.06 9.56
CA TYR A 22 4.98 19.14 10.12
C TYR A 22 5.94 18.71 9.02
N LEU A 23 7.23 18.74 9.34
CA LEU A 23 8.27 18.16 8.50
C LEU A 23 8.97 17.06 9.31
N CYS A 24 9.43 16.03 8.62
CA CYS A 24 10.04 14.88 9.26
C CYS A 24 11.35 14.47 8.57
N SER A 25 12.18 13.73 9.30
CA SER A 25 13.21 12.91 8.67
C SER A 25 12.57 11.83 7.79
N PRO A 26 13.28 11.29 6.78
CA PRO A 26 12.74 10.24 5.94
C PRO A 26 12.21 9.06 6.74
N PHE A 27 11.14 8.44 6.24
CA PHE A 27 10.65 7.17 6.75
C PHE A 27 11.38 6.04 6.03
N HIS A 28 12.07 5.18 6.77
CA HIS A 28 12.66 3.96 6.23
C HIS A 28 12.31 2.77 7.11
N VAL A 29 11.49 1.88 6.56
CA VAL A 29 11.17 0.58 7.14
C VAL A 29 11.60 -0.48 6.15
N ARG A 30 12.26 -1.51 6.68
CA ARG A 30 12.68 -2.66 5.91
C ARG A 30 12.17 -3.93 6.56
N PHE A 31 11.59 -4.79 5.75
CA PHE A 31 11.30 -6.16 6.07
C PHE A 31 12.40 -7.02 5.47
N GLY A 32 12.97 -7.92 6.26
CA GLY A 32 13.90 -8.93 5.77
C GLY A 32 13.21 -9.93 4.84
N LYS A 33 13.85 -11.07 4.60
CA LYS A 33 13.30 -12.12 3.73
C LYS A 33 11.89 -12.57 4.18
N LEU A 34 10.89 -12.05 3.49
CA LEU A 34 9.51 -12.52 3.54
C LEU A 34 9.33 -13.61 2.49
N GLY A 35 8.35 -14.49 2.70
CA GLY A 35 7.97 -15.50 1.71
C GLY A 35 7.33 -14.87 0.47
N VAL A 36 6.75 -15.70 -0.39
CA VAL A 36 5.95 -15.20 -1.51
C VAL A 36 4.65 -14.62 -0.95
N LEU A 37 4.45 -13.31 -1.13
CA LEU A 37 3.26 -12.59 -0.69
C LEU A 37 2.34 -12.27 -1.87
N ARG A 38 1.03 -12.38 -1.65
CA ARG A 38 0.01 -11.86 -2.57
C ARG A 38 -0.09 -10.34 -2.47
N SER A 39 -0.64 -9.69 -3.49
CA SER A 39 -0.79 -8.22 -3.48
C SER A 39 -1.55 -7.69 -2.27
N LYS A 40 -2.56 -8.42 -1.77
CA LYS A 40 -3.31 -8.06 -0.56
C LYS A 40 -2.45 -8.12 0.72
N GLU A 41 -1.39 -8.90 0.72
CA GLU A 41 -0.46 -9.07 1.85
C GLU A 41 0.68 -8.05 1.80
N LYS A 42 0.72 -7.19 0.77
CA LYS A 42 1.72 -6.11 0.64
C LYS A 42 1.25 -4.78 1.23
N VAL A 43 0.13 -4.75 1.94
CA VAL A 43 -0.35 -3.57 2.69
C VAL A 43 0.29 -3.59 4.07
N ILE A 44 0.79 -2.44 4.51
CA ILE A 44 1.42 -2.24 5.82
C ILE A 44 0.57 -1.23 6.59
N ASP A 45 0.00 -1.70 7.70
CA ASP A 45 -0.77 -0.87 8.63
C ASP A 45 0.17 -0.09 9.56
N ILE A 46 -0.27 1.10 9.97
CA ILE A 46 0.49 1.97 10.87
C ILE A 46 -0.33 2.22 12.14
N GLU A 47 0.34 2.08 13.29
CA GLU A 47 -0.18 2.47 14.59
C GLU A 47 0.70 3.56 15.20
N ILE A 48 0.08 4.58 15.79
CA ILE A 48 0.76 5.64 16.53
C ILE A 48 0.30 5.56 17.98
N ASN A 49 1.23 5.35 18.91
CA ASN A 49 0.93 5.13 20.33
C ASN A 49 -0.07 3.98 20.60
N GLY A 50 -0.07 2.95 19.74
CA GLY A 50 -0.98 1.80 19.82
C GLY A 50 -2.38 2.06 19.24
N GLU A 51 -2.60 3.19 18.59
CA GLU A 51 -3.85 3.51 17.88
C GLU A 51 -3.63 3.42 16.36
N ALA A 52 -4.48 2.64 15.69
CA ALA A 52 -4.47 2.54 14.23
C ALA A 52 -4.81 3.89 13.59
N VAL A 53 -4.10 4.23 12.51
CA VAL A 53 -4.36 5.44 11.72
C VAL A 53 -4.79 5.08 10.31
N ASP A 54 -5.58 5.96 9.68
CA ASP A 54 -5.94 5.84 8.26
C ASP A 54 -4.77 6.28 7.36
N LEU A 55 -3.64 5.61 7.51
CA LEU A 55 -2.43 5.80 6.74
C LEU A 55 -1.76 4.44 6.55
N HIS A 56 -1.50 4.11 5.30
CA HIS A 56 -0.96 2.81 4.92
C HIS A 56 0.32 2.99 4.10
N MET A 57 1.23 2.04 4.26
CA MET A 57 2.38 1.88 3.37
C MET A 57 2.20 0.64 2.51
N LYS A 58 2.99 0.56 1.45
CA LYS A 58 3.07 -0.62 0.61
C LYS A 58 4.45 -1.25 0.70
N LEU A 59 4.47 -2.58 0.75
CA LEU A 59 5.67 -3.39 0.73
C LEU A 59 6.15 -3.60 -0.71
N GLY A 60 7.38 -3.16 -0.99
CA GLY A 60 8.13 -3.44 -2.19
C GLY A 60 8.77 -4.82 -2.21
N ASP A 61 9.20 -5.25 -3.38
CA ASP A 61 9.73 -6.61 -3.59
C ASP A 61 11.10 -6.83 -2.91
N ASN A 62 11.84 -5.76 -2.60
CA ASN A 62 13.13 -5.85 -1.89
C ASN A 62 12.98 -5.66 -0.37
N GLY A 63 11.74 -5.63 0.12
CA GLY A 63 11.41 -5.46 1.53
C GLY A 63 11.33 -4.01 1.99
N GLU A 64 11.49 -3.02 1.11
CA GLU A 64 11.28 -1.61 1.41
C GLU A 64 9.79 -1.30 1.60
N ALA A 65 9.45 -0.47 2.58
CA ALA A 65 8.13 0.12 2.67
C ALA A 65 8.14 1.53 2.07
N PHE A 66 7.09 1.89 1.34
CA PHE A 66 6.90 3.25 0.82
C PHE A 66 5.44 3.69 0.93
N PHE A 67 5.22 5.00 1.02
CA PHE A 67 3.89 5.58 0.95
C PHE A 67 3.40 5.61 -0.49
N VAL A 68 2.09 5.38 -0.68
CA VAL A 68 1.43 5.47 -1.97
C VAL A 68 0.59 6.73 -1.98
N GLN A 69 0.77 7.56 -3.00
CA GLN A 69 -0.05 8.74 -3.25
C GLN A 69 -0.80 8.53 -4.56
N GLU A 70 -2.11 8.76 -4.54
CA GLU A 70 -2.92 8.79 -5.76
C GLU A 70 -2.61 10.07 -6.54
N THR A 71 -2.41 9.92 -7.85
CA THR A 71 -2.15 11.03 -8.77
C THR A 71 -3.46 11.71 -9.11
N GLU A 72 -3.52 13.04 -9.02
CA GLU A 72 -4.75 13.81 -9.28
C GLU A 72 -5.17 13.75 -10.77
N GLU A 73 -4.20 13.58 -11.68
CA GLU A 73 -4.45 13.57 -13.12
C GLU A 73 -4.23 12.20 -13.74
N LYS A 74 -5.19 11.74 -14.56
CA LYS A 74 -5.06 10.52 -15.38
C LYS A 74 -3.89 10.56 -16.38
N PHE A 75 -3.25 11.72 -16.57
CA PHE A 75 -2.21 11.97 -17.55
C PHE A 75 -0.95 12.62 -16.96
N GLU A 76 -0.83 12.68 -15.64
CA GLU A 76 0.49 12.98 -15.06
C GLU A 76 1.45 11.89 -15.53
N ASN A 77 2.52 12.31 -16.21
CA ASN A 77 3.57 11.39 -16.65
C ASN A 77 4.38 10.94 -15.44
N VAL A 78 3.79 10.11 -14.58
CA VAL A 78 4.51 9.46 -13.49
C VAL A 78 5.51 8.50 -14.12
N PRO A 79 6.81 8.64 -13.81
CA PRO A 79 7.81 7.71 -14.29
C PRO A 79 7.42 6.28 -13.95
N ALA A 80 7.50 5.36 -14.91
CA ALA A 80 7.05 3.98 -14.73
C ALA A 80 7.69 3.26 -13.53
N TYR A 81 8.90 3.66 -13.12
CA TYR A 81 9.60 3.09 -11.96
C TYR A 81 9.04 3.55 -10.61
N LEU A 82 8.22 4.62 -10.58
CA LEU A 82 7.50 5.10 -9.39
C LEU A 82 6.04 4.60 -9.36
N ALA A 83 5.52 4.15 -10.49
CA ALA A 83 4.16 3.64 -10.59
C ALA A 83 4.01 2.33 -9.81
N THR A 84 2.91 2.21 -9.07
CA THR A 84 2.60 1.03 -8.27
C THR A 84 1.10 0.79 -8.26
N SER A 85 0.66 -0.45 -8.03
CA SER A 85 -0.78 -0.71 -7.89
C SER A 85 -1.34 0.04 -6.67
N PRO A 86 -2.60 0.48 -6.71
CA PRO A 86 -3.23 1.16 -5.57
C PRO A 86 -3.26 0.27 -4.34
N ILE A 87 -3.26 0.89 -3.15
CA ILE A 87 -3.56 0.20 -1.90
C ILE A 87 -5.06 -0.13 -1.91
N PRO A 88 -5.46 -1.39 -1.68
CA PRO A 88 -6.87 -1.75 -1.58
C PRO A 88 -7.53 -0.97 -0.45
N THR A 89 -8.58 -0.20 -0.76
CA THR A 89 -9.44 0.43 0.26
C THR A 89 -10.48 -0.58 0.76
N GLU A 90 -11.03 -0.38 1.97
CA GLU A 90 -12.04 -1.27 2.58
C GLU A 90 -13.19 -1.64 1.62
N ASP A 91 -13.62 -0.71 0.77
CA ASP A 91 -14.66 -0.90 -0.25
C ASP A 91 -14.31 -1.92 -1.34
N GLN A 92 -13.01 -2.14 -1.59
CA GLN A 92 -12.52 -3.12 -2.57
C GLN A 92 -12.45 -4.54 -2.01
N PHE A 93 -12.59 -4.73 -0.69
CA PHE A 93 -12.53 -6.05 -0.06
C PHE A 93 -13.78 -6.89 -0.34
N PHE A 94 -14.93 -6.26 -0.63
CA PHE A 94 -16.22 -6.94 -0.80
C PHE A 94 -16.60 -7.28 -2.25
N LYS A 95 -15.91 -6.75 -3.27
CA LYS A 95 -16.26 -6.97 -4.69
C LYS A 95 -15.80 -8.32 -5.28
N GLY A 96 -15.27 -9.23 -4.46
CA GLY A 96 -14.66 -10.47 -4.94
C GLY A 96 -15.59 -11.65 -5.24
N ASN A 97 -16.89 -11.59 -4.92
CA ASN A 97 -17.75 -12.78 -4.94
C ASN A 97 -19.05 -12.69 -5.79
N ASP A 98 -19.42 -11.55 -6.37
CA ASP A 98 -20.74 -11.39 -7.02
C ASP A 98 -20.74 -11.46 -8.55
N ASP A 99 -19.59 -11.66 -9.21
CA ASP A 99 -19.52 -11.69 -10.68
C ASP A 99 -19.97 -13.02 -11.33
N ASN A 100 -20.43 -14.02 -10.54
CA ASN A 100 -20.87 -15.32 -11.04
C ASN A 100 -22.39 -15.54 -11.15
N LEU A 101 -23.24 -14.52 -10.94
CA LEU A 101 -24.72 -14.72 -10.96
C LEU A 101 -25.47 -14.05 -12.13
N MET A 102 -24.81 -13.79 -13.27
CA MET A 102 -25.52 -13.30 -14.47
C MET A 102 -24.94 -13.93 -15.74
N LYS A 103 -25.09 -15.25 -15.93
CA LYS A 103 -24.98 -15.89 -17.25
C LYS A 103 -25.66 -17.26 -17.28
N SER A 104 -26.98 -17.27 -17.27
CA SER A 104 -27.74 -18.40 -17.83
C SER A 104 -29.17 -17.97 -18.15
N GLY A 105 -29.52 -17.93 -19.42
CA GLY A 105 -30.94 -17.96 -19.79
C GLY A 105 -31.33 -17.25 -21.08
N GLU A 106 -30.68 -17.52 -22.21
CA GLU A 106 -31.34 -17.34 -23.51
C GLU A 106 -30.93 -18.50 -24.44
N ASN A 107 -31.67 -19.60 -24.36
CA ASN A 107 -31.74 -20.62 -25.42
C ASN A 107 -33.21 -20.76 -25.84
N GLU A 108 -33.47 -20.28 -27.06
CA GLU A 108 -34.37 -20.81 -28.10
C GLU A 108 -35.83 -21.17 -27.74
N THR A 109 -36.78 -20.60 -28.50
CA THR A 109 -38.07 -21.24 -28.75
C THR A 109 -38.60 -20.91 -30.15
N ILE A 110 -38.61 -21.96 -30.98
CA ILE A 110 -39.29 -22.25 -32.27
C ILE A 110 -38.76 -21.52 -33.52
#